data_AF-A0A510XAJ2-F1
#
_entry.id   AF-A0A510XAJ2-F1
#
_cell.length_a   1.000
_cell.length_b   1.000
_cell.length_c   1.000
_cell.angle_alpha   90.00
_cell.angle_beta   90.00
_cell.angle_gamma   90.00
#
_symmetry.space_group_name_H-M   'P 1'
#
loop_
_entity.id
_entity.type
_entity.pdbx_description
1 polymer ?
#
loop_
_entity_poly.entity_id
_entity_poly.type
_entity_poly.pdbx_seq_one_letter_code
_entity_poly.pdbx_strand_id
1 'polypeptide(L)' 'MSIPAAQMFTPQQLEALRRQGIVPIRYFSSTGEVLVEIDGQPHGLTLDHVLRRASPGAWDRFVNWLTGRAA' A
#
# COMPACT_ATOMS: atom_id res chain seq x y z
N MET A 1 -7.50 10.47 16.09
CA MET A 1 -7.09 11.43 15.05
C MET A 1 -6.73 10.65 13.79
N SER A 2 -7.12 11.11 12.59
CA SER A 2 -6.77 10.43 11.32
C SER A 2 -5.61 11.14 10.63
N ILE A 3 -4.72 10.39 9.98
CA ILE A 3 -3.68 10.95 9.11
C ILE A 3 -3.88 10.47 7.67
N PRO A 4 -3.36 11.20 6.65
CA PRO A 4 -3.39 10.73 5.27
C PRO A 4 -2.73 9.36 5.15
N ALA A 5 -3.45 8.37 4.60
CA ALA A 5 -2.95 6.99 4.56
C ALA A 5 -1.68 6.86 3.73
N ALA A 6 -1.49 7.69 2.70
CA ALA A 6 -0.28 7.71 1.86
C ALA A 6 1.03 7.85 2.66
N GLN A 7 1.00 8.46 3.85
CA GLN A 7 2.18 8.60 4.72
C GLN A 7 2.61 7.28 5.37
N MET A 8 1.74 6.26 5.34
CA MET A 8 2.00 4.93 5.92
C MET A 8 2.67 3.97 4.94
N PHE A 9 2.84 4.37 3.67
CA PHE A 9 3.32 3.51 2.60
C PHE A 9 4.52 4.12 1.89
N THR A 10 5.42 3.27 1.41
CA THR A 10 6.50 3.70 0.51
C THR A 10 5.96 4.01 -0.89
N PRO A 11 6.67 4.80 -1.72
CA PRO A 11 6.25 5.04 -3.10
C PRO A 11 6.03 3.75 -3.92
N GLN A 12 6.83 2.72 -3.67
CA GLN A 12 6.69 1.41 -4.31
C GLN A 12 5.41 0.67 -3.88
N GLN A 13 5.08 0.73 -2.59
CA GLN A 13 3.84 0.14 -2.06
C GLN A 13 2.60 0.85 -2.61
N LEU A 14 2.63 2.18 -2.72
CA LEU A 14 1.55 2.95 -3.33
C LEU A 14 1.33 2.58 -4.80
N GLU A 15 2.41 2.40 -5.55
CA GLU A 15 2.31 1.95 -6.95
C GLU A 15 1.77 0.51 -7.05
N ALA A 16 2.18 -0.39 -6.16
CA ALA A 16 1.67 -1.75 -6.10
C ALA A 16 0.15 -1.80 -5.77
N LEU A 17 -0.32 -0.94 -4.87
CA LEU A 17 -1.75 -0.79 -4.56
C LEU A 17 -2.52 -0.19 -5.74
N ARG A 18 -1.96 0.82 -6.40
CA ARG A 18 -2.58 1.48 -7.58
C ARG A 18 -2.80 0.51 -8.73
N ARG A 19 -1.85 -0.39 -9.00
CA ARG A 19 -1.99 -1.47 -10.01
C ARG A 19 -3.13 -2.45 -9.72
N GLN A 20 -3.54 -2.55 -8.46
CA GLN A 20 -4.65 -3.38 -8.00
C GLN A 20 -5.97 -2.59 -7.88
N GLY A 21 -6.01 -1.32 -8.30
CA GLY A 21 -7.18 -0.46 -8.13
C GLY A 21 -7.46 -0.04 -6.69
N ILE A 22 -6.46 -0.15 -5.80
CA ILE A 22 -6.59 0.18 -4.37
C ILE A 22 -6.00 1.57 -4.12
N VAL A 23 -6.79 2.49 -3.58
CA VAL A 23 -6.37 3.84 -3.21
C VAL A 23 -6.49 4.05 -1.70
N PRO A 24 -5.38 4.14 -0.96
CA PRO A 24 -5.43 4.41 0.48
C PRO A 24 -5.73 5.90 0.75
N ILE A 25 -6.79 6.18 1.52
CA ILE A 25 -7.28 7.55 1.77
C ILE A 25 -6.84 8.05 3.15
N ARG A 26 -7.26 7.37 4.24
CA ARG A 26 -6.97 7.79 5.63
C ARG A 26 -6.59 6.61 6.51
N TYR A 27 -5.64 6.82 7.41
CA TYR A 27 -5.30 5.90 8.50
C TYR A 27 -5.86 6.42 9.82
N PHE A 28 -6.47 5.53 10.60
CA PHE A 28 -7.05 5.79 11.91
C PHE A 28 -6.19 5.13 12.98
N SER A 29 -5.36 5.92 13.67
CA SER A 29 -4.46 5.40 14.70
C SER A 29 -5.18 4.79 15.91
N SER A 30 -6.44 5.15 16.14
CA SER A 30 -7.26 4.59 17.22
C SER A 30 -7.69 3.15 16.98
N THR A 31 -7.84 2.74 15.71
CA THR A 31 -8.29 1.38 15.35
C THR A 31 -7.23 0.58 14.60
N GLY A 32 -6.17 1.23 14.10
CA GLY A 32 -5.18 0.60 13.24
C GLY A 32 -5.70 0.33 11.82
N GLU A 33 -6.84 0.92 11.45
CA GLU A 33 -7.48 0.72 10.15
C GLU A 33 -7.12 1.82 9.15
N VAL A 34 -7.19 1.45 7.89
CA VAL A 34 -7.02 2.30 6.73
C VAL A 34 -8.33 2.28 5.96
N LEU A 35 -8.91 3.45 5.75
CA LEU A 35 -9.93 3.65 4.74
C LEU A 35 -9.25 3.63 3.38
N VAL A 36 -9.62 2.64 2.57
CA VAL A 36 -9.18 2.49 1.19
C VAL A 36 -10.38 2.58 0.26
N GLU A 37 -10.14 2.96 -0.97
CA GLU A 37 -11.10 2.81 -2.08
C GLU A 37 -10.65 1.67 -2.96
N ILE A 38 -11.56 0.76 -3.30
CA ILE A 38 -11.32 -0.35 -4.23
C ILE A 38 -12.43 -0.27 -5.27
N ASP A 39 -12.06 -0.09 -6.54
CA ASP A 39 -13.02 0.05 -7.65
C ASP A 39 -14.11 1.11 -7.40
N GLY A 40 -13.74 2.23 -6.77
CA GLY A 40 -14.65 3.33 -6.45
C GLY A 40 -15.52 3.12 -5.20
N GLN A 41 -15.37 2.00 -4.50
CA GLN A 41 -16.11 1.70 -3.27
C GLN A 41 -15.22 1.85 -2.02
N PRO A 42 -15.71 2.48 -0.94
CA PRO A 42 -14.95 2.64 0.29
C PRO A 42 -14.94 1.35 1.13
N HIS A 43 -13.77 0.98 1.63
CA HIS A 43 -13.56 -0.15 2.52
C HIS A 43 -12.67 0.23 3.71
N GLY A 44 -13.03 -0.23 4.91
CA GLY A 44 -12.15 -0.20 6.08
C GLY A 44 -11.36 -1.51 6.15
N LEU A 45 -10.03 -1.45 6.04
CA LEU A 45 -9.14 -2.60 6.16
C LEU A 45 -8.08 -2.33 7.23
N THR A 46 -7.59 -3.37 7.89
CA THR A 46 -6.46 -3.20 8.81
C THR A 46 -5.19 -2.82 8.04
N LEU A 47 -4.31 -2.01 8.66
CA LEU A 47 -3.05 -1.61 8.04
C LEU A 47 -2.23 -2.83 7.57
N ASP A 48 -2.16 -3.88 8.38
CA ASP A 48 -1.44 -5.12 8.04
C ASP A 48 -2.01 -5.79 6.78
N HIS A 49 -3.34 -5.83 6.63
CA HIS A 49 -3.95 -6.38 5.42
C HIS A 49 -3.58 -5.56 4.18
N VAL A 50 -3.62 -4.23 4.28
CA VAL A 50 -3.23 -3.36 3.16
C VAL A 50 -1.74 -3.53 2.82
N LEU A 51 -0.86 -3.65 3.82
CA LEU A 51 0.57 -3.87 3.63
C LEU A 51 0.89 -5.22 2.95
N ARG A 52 0.14 -6.29 3.30
CA ARG A 52 0.27 -7.57 2.60
C ARG A 52 -0.12 -7.47 1.13
N ARG A 53 -1.16 -6.71 0.80
CA ARG A 53 -1.55 -6.45 -0.59
C ARG A 53 -0.55 -5.55 -1.32
N ALA A 54 0.08 -4.62 -0.62
CA ALA A 54 1.14 -3.76 -1.15
C ALA A 54 2.50 -4.44 -1.24
N SER A 55 2.63 -5.69 -0.75
CA SER A 55 3.92 -6.38 -0.70
C SER A 55 4.41 -6.70 -2.12
N PRO A 56 5.67 -6.37 -2.45
CA PRO A 56 6.20 -6.64 -3.78
C PRO A 56 6.13 -8.13 -4.11
N GLY A 57 5.67 -8.46 -5.32
CA GLY A 57 5.65 -9.84 -5.79
C GLY A 57 7.07 -10.41 -5.91
N ALA A 58 7.20 -11.72 -6.11
CA ALA A 58 8.50 -12.35 -6.34
C ALA A 58 9.25 -11.70 -7.52
N TRP A 59 8.51 -11.32 -8.56
CA TRP A 59 9.03 -10.58 -9.72
C TRP A 59 9.54 -9.18 -9.38
N ASP A 60 8.80 -8.39 -8.60
CA ASP A 60 9.24 -7.04 -8.20
C ASP A 60 10.50 -7.10 -7.32
N ARG A 61 10.58 -8.11 -6.43
CA ARG A 61 11.79 -8.37 -5.64
C ARG A 61 12.98 -8.74 -6.52
N PHE A 62 12.75 -9.55 -7.56
CA PHE A 62 13.78 -9.92 -8.53
C PHE A 62 14.27 -8.72 -9.35
N VAL A 63 13.36 -7.86 -9.83
CA VAL A 63 13.72 -6.64 -10.56
C VAL A 63 14.50 -5.68 -9.67
N ASN A 64 14.06 -5.45 -8.43
CA ASN A 64 14.80 -4.62 -7.47
C ASN A 64 16.20 -5.18 -7.15
N TRP A 65 16.35 -6.51 -7.10
CA TRP A 65 17.64 -7.14 -6.94
C TRP A 65 18.56 -6.95 -8.17
N LEU A 66 18.01 -7.00 -9.39
CA LEU A 66 18.77 -6.71 -10.61
C LEU A 66 19.21 -5.24 -10.68
N THR A 67 18.30 -4.30 -10.41
CA THR A 67 18.58 -2.86 -10.48
C THR A 67 19.49 -2.39 -9.35
N GLY A 68 19.36 -2.96 -8.14
CA GLY A 68 20.26 -2.67 -7.01
C GLY A 68 21.71 -3.14 -7.20
N ARG A 69 22.00 -3.94 -8.23
CA ARG A 69 23.36 -4.37 -8.60
C ARG A 69 24.06 -3.44 -9.60
N ALA A 70 23.32 -2.54 -10.23
CA ALA A 70 23.83 -1.59 -11.23
C ALA A 70 24.19 -0.22 -10.63
N ALA A 71 24.09 -0.06 -9.31
CA ALA A 71 24.44 1.14 -8.55
C ALA A 71 25.76 0.96 -7.80
#